data_AF-A0A846FVX7-F1
#
_entry.id   AF-A0A846FVX7-F1
#
_cell.length_a   1.000
_cell.length_b   1.000
_cell.length_c   1.000
_cell.angle_alpha   90.00
_cell.angle_beta   90.00
_cell.angle_gamma   90.00
#
_symmetry.space_group_name_H-M   'P 1'
#
loop_
_entity.id
_entity.type
_entity.pdbx_description
1 polymer ?
#
loop_
_entity_poly.entity_id
_entity_poly.type
_entity_poly.pdbx_seq_one_letter_code
_entity_poly.pdbx_strand_id
1 'polypeptide(L)'
;MGENEHEIRVQHFSLLKSKYRASKYKNSSPLSFLYLILRRVDFGISITDVEFQYLEANQLFKTIKLIKSGFTLKQYNKTEFHQALKNEFLVLKKKYKVPINFGFYFLHPLLFKLDSENELTNSEIKLLEDYHLRETVAIANQIKEFTELKIKYHATKYQDFFPDKLFCILKKIDSSETLSAEESNWLSNNSVLLEALKIYLKQEKEKQQKQREAEAKFAELKDKYQATKYPDKSVSSPLFSILEKLETEIILDNQN
;
A
#
# COMPACT_ATOMS: atom_id res chain seq x y z
N MET A 1 -21.09 -10.14 -21.84
CA MET A 1 -20.20 -11.31 -22.03
C MET A 1 -19.32 -11.61 -20.80
N GLY A 2 -19.40 -10.85 -19.69
CA GLY A 2 -18.47 -10.99 -18.54
C GLY A 2 -18.93 -11.90 -17.37
N GLU A 3 -20.23 -12.07 -17.15
CA GLU A 3 -20.74 -12.86 -16.01
C GLU A 3 -20.45 -14.37 -16.17
N ASN A 4 -20.65 -14.89 -17.38
CA ASN A 4 -20.40 -16.30 -17.68
C ASN A 4 -18.91 -16.68 -17.55
N GLU A 5 -17.99 -15.81 -17.99
CA GLU A 5 -16.55 -16.09 -17.91
C GLU A 5 -16.04 -16.07 -16.46
N HIS A 6 -16.54 -15.14 -15.64
CA HIS A 6 -16.19 -15.07 -14.21
C HIS A 6 -16.66 -16.35 -13.49
N GLU A 7 -17.90 -16.77 -13.71
CA GLU A 7 -18.45 -17.97 -13.10
C GLU A 7 -17.67 -19.24 -13.51
N ILE A 8 -17.34 -19.37 -14.80
CA ILE A 8 -16.49 -20.45 -15.31
C ILE A 8 -15.15 -20.49 -14.57
N ARG A 9 -14.49 -19.34 -14.36
CA ARG A 9 -13.20 -19.29 -13.65
C ARG A 9 -13.35 -19.63 -12.16
N VAL A 10 -14.43 -19.25 -11.51
CA VAL A 10 -14.71 -19.63 -10.10
C VAL A 10 -14.92 -21.14 -9.98
N GLN A 11 -15.72 -21.74 -10.87
CA GLN A 11 -15.93 -23.18 -10.92
C GLN A 11 -14.61 -23.92 -11.17
N HIS A 12 -13.82 -23.45 -12.14
CA HIS A 12 -12.51 -24.00 -12.43
C HIS A 12 -11.55 -23.92 -11.23
N PHE A 13 -11.54 -22.79 -10.51
CA PHE A 13 -10.72 -22.67 -9.30
C PHE A 13 -11.15 -23.66 -8.21
N SER A 14 -12.46 -23.87 -8.03
CA SER A 14 -12.97 -24.88 -7.10
C SER A 14 -12.48 -26.30 -7.43
N LEU A 15 -12.50 -26.67 -8.72
CA LEU A 15 -11.97 -27.94 -9.20
C LEU A 15 -10.47 -28.08 -8.92
N LEU A 16 -9.69 -27.04 -9.20
CA LEU A 16 -8.24 -27.02 -8.92
C LEU A 16 -7.95 -27.13 -7.41
N LYS A 17 -8.70 -26.42 -6.56
CA LYS A 17 -8.56 -26.52 -5.10
C LYS A 17 -8.79 -27.94 -4.61
N SER A 18 -9.80 -28.63 -5.15
CA SER A 18 -10.04 -30.05 -4.84
C SER A 18 -8.87 -30.92 -5.33
N LYS A 19 -8.49 -30.80 -6.60
CA LYS A 19 -7.41 -31.55 -7.25
C LYS A 19 -6.08 -31.46 -6.49
N TYR A 20 -5.72 -30.26 -6.05
CA TYR A 20 -4.45 -29.98 -5.37
C TYR A 20 -4.57 -29.90 -3.85
N ARG A 21 -5.68 -30.37 -3.26
CA ARG A 21 -5.92 -30.43 -1.81
C ARG A 21 -5.80 -29.07 -1.08
N ALA A 22 -6.18 -27.99 -1.76
CA ALA A 22 -6.21 -26.62 -1.24
C ALA A 22 -7.63 -26.16 -0.84
N SER A 23 -8.58 -27.09 -0.63
CA SER A 23 -9.98 -26.76 -0.32
C SER A 23 -10.19 -25.93 0.95
N LYS A 24 -9.21 -25.92 1.87
CA LYS A 24 -9.25 -25.09 3.08
C LYS A 24 -8.91 -23.62 2.83
N TYR A 25 -8.41 -23.29 1.63
CA TYR A 25 -8.07 -21.93 1.26
C TYR A 25 -9.35 -21.10 1.02
N LYS A 26 -9.51 -20.03 1.82
CA LYS A 26 -10.76 -19.25 1.91
C LYS A 26 -11.06 -18.47 0.64
N ASN A 27 -10.05 -17.87 0.03
CA ASN A 27 -10.24 -17.05 -1.16
C ASN A 27 -10.62 -17.95 -2.36
N SER A 28 -11.70 -17.57 -3.05
CA SER A 28 -12.24 -18.26 -4.23
C SER A 28 -12.29 -17.34 -5.45
N SER A 29 -11.69 -16.15 -5.36
CA SER A 29 -11.61 -15.20 -6.46
C SER A 29 -10.77 -15.76 -7.61
N PRO A 30 -11.20 -15.60 -8.86
CA PRO A 30 -10.39 -15.93 -10.03
C PRO A 30 -9.20 -14.98 -10.22
N LEU A 31 -9.08 -13.95 -9.38
CA LEU A 31 -7.90 -13.08 -9.29
C LEU A 31 -6.96 -13.51 -8.15
N SER A 32 -7.24 -14.59 -7.41
CA SER A 32 -6.35 -15.04 -6.33
C SER A 32 -5.00 -15.54 -6.86
N PHE A 33 -3.91 -15.20 -6.17
CA PHE A 33 -2.59 -15.72 -6.52
C PHE A 33 -2.51 -17.25 -6.46
N LEU A 34 -3.23 -17.89 -5.53
CA LEU A 34 -3.33 -19.36 -5.50
C LEU A 34 -3.92 -19.91 -6.80
N TYR A 35 -4.95 -19.26 -7.36
CA TYR A 35 -5.55 -19.72 -8.61
C TYR A 35 -4.55 -19.65 -9.77
N LEU A 36 -3.72 -18.60 -9.85
CA LEU A 36 -2.63 -18.53 -10.80
C LEU A 36 -1.67 -19.73 -10.66
N ILE A 37 -1.19 -19.99 -9.43
CA ILE A 37 -0.24 -21.06 -9.14
C ILE A 37 -0.82 -22.41 -9.60
N LEU A 38 -2.04 -22.72 -9.18
CA LEU A 38 -2.68 -23.99 -9.51
C LEU A 38 -2.90 -24.14 -11.02
N ARG A 39 -3.31 -23.06 -11.72
CA ARG A 39 -3.41 -23.05 -13.19
C ARG A 39 -2.07 -23.39 -13.84
N ARG A 40 -0.98 -22.74 -13.40
CA ARG A 40 0.37 -22.96 -13.95
C ARG A 40 0.82 -24.41 -13.78
N VAL A 41 0.66 -24.97 -12.58
CA VAL A 41 0.95 -26.38 -12.30
C VAL A 41 0.11 -27.29 -13.20
N ASP A 42 -1.18 -27.00 -13.36
CA ASP A 42 -2.07 -27.81 -14.19
C ASP A 42 -1.64 -27.87 -15.66
N PHE A 43 -1.07 -26.78 -16.17
CA PHE A 43 -0.52 -26.71 -17.53
C PHE A 43 0.90 -27.30 -17.67
N GLY A 44 1.46 -27.82 -16.57
CA GLY A 44 2.83 -28.32 -16.53
C GLY A 44 3.87 -27.22 -16.65
N ILE A 45 3.53 -25.99 -16.24
CA ILE A 45 4.49 -24.90 -16.07
C ILE A 45 5.10 -25.05 -14.68
N SER A 46 6.43 -25.06 -14.60
CA SER A 46 7.15 -25.07 -13.33
C SER A 46 6.83 -23.81 -12.53
N ILE A 47 6.51 -23.98 -11.26
CA ILE A 47 6.33 -22.86 -10.34
C ILE A 47 7.67 -22.32 -9.85
N THR A 48 7.72 -21.03 -9.57
CA THR A 48 8.92 -20.33 -9.10
C THR A 48 9.06 -20.39 -7.58
N ASP A 49 10.21 -19.93 -7.05
CA ASP A 49 10.43 -19.84 -5.61
C ASP A 49 9.42 -18.91 -4.92
N VAL A 50 9.03 -17.81 -5.59
CA VAL A 50 7.97 -16.89 -5.12
C VAL A 50 6.64 -17.62 -4.90
N GLU A 51 6.28 -18.49 -5.85
CA GLU A 51 5.06 -19.28 -5.79
C GLU A 51 5.14 -20.32 -4.67
N PHE A 52 6.30 -20.98 -4.48
CA PHE A 52 6.51 -21.90 -3.36
C PHE A 52 6.43 -21.20 -1.99
N GLN A 53 7.12 -20.07 -1.83
CA GLN A 53 7.11 -19.29 -0.59
C GLN A 53 5.68 -18.86 -0.21
N TYR A 54 4.87 -18.46 -1.19
CA TYR A 54 3.47 -18.14 -0.95
C TYR A 54 2.66 -19.35 -0.45
N LEU A 55 2.85 -20.52 -1.05
CA LEU A 55 2.17 -21.75 -0.59
C LEU A 55 2.58 -22.11 0.84
N GLU A 56 3.85 -21.91 1.20
CA GLU A 56 4.38 -22.15 2.56
C GLU A 56 3.77 -21.17 3.57
N ALA A 57 3.77 -19.87 3.25
CA ALA A 57 3.16 -18.83 4.07
C ALA A 57 1.66 -19.09 4.34
N ASN A 58 0.95 -19.69 3.38
CA ASN A 58 -0.45 -20.07 3.48
C ASN A 58 -0.69 -21.50 4.03
N GLN A 59 0.35 -22.17 4.54
CA GLN A 59 0.29 -23.52 5.14
C GLN A 59 -0.27 -24.60 4.19
N LEU A 60 -0.07 -24.44 2.88
CA LEU A 60 -0.56 -25.36 1.84
C LEU A 60 0.38 -26.54 1.61
N PHE A 61 0.92 -27.14 2.68
CA PHE A 61 1.95 -28.19 2.62
C PHE A 61 1.54 -29.43 1.82
N LYS A 62 0.26 -29.81 1.87
CA LYS A 62 -0.26 -30.94 1.07
C LYS A 62 -0.20 -30.64 -0.43
N THR A 63 -0.52 -29.41 -0.82
CA THR A 63 -0.42 -28.92 -2.20
C THR A 63 1.03 -28.92 -2.66
N ILE A 64 1.94 -28.39 -1.83
CA ILE A 64 3.39 -28.39 -2.12
C ILE A 64 3.89 -29.81 -2.36
N LYS A 65 3.55 -30.77 -1.49
CA LYS A 65 3.97 -32.17 -1.64
C LYS A 65 3.50 -32.79 -2.95
N LEU A 66 2.25 -32.51 -3.36
CA LEU A 66 1.71 -32.99 -4.63
C LEU A 66 2.44 -32.40 -5.84
N ILE A 67 2.68 -31.09 -5.83
CA ILE A 67 3.40 -30.40 -6.91
C ILE A 67 4.82 -30.97 -7.03
N LYS A 68 5.53 -31.11 -5.91
CA LYS A 68 6.90 -31.67 -5.89
C LYS A 68 6.97 -33.13 -6.32
N SER A 69 5.91 -33.92 -6.09
CA SER A 69 5.84 -35.31 -6.57
C SER A 69 5.63 -35.43 -8.10
N GLY A 70 5.52 -34.33 -8.83
CA GLY A 70 5.24 -34.35 -10.27
C GLY A 70 3.82 -34.81 -10.60
N PHE A 71 2.88 -34.71 -9.63
CA PHE A 71 1.49 -35.08 -9.85
C PHE A 71 0.82 -34.06 -10.77
N THR A 72 0.85 -34.32 -12.08
CA THR A 72 0.15 -33.53 -13.10
C THR A 72 -0.74 -34.45 -13.93
N LEU A 73 -2.02 -34.53 -13.58
CA LEU A 73 -3.04 -35.11 -14.45
C LEU A 73 -3.28 -34.11 -15.59
N LYS A 74 -2.57 -34.28 -16.72
CA LYS A 74 -2.73 -33.44 -17.92
C LYS A 74 -4.15 -33.60 -18.45
N GLN A 75 -4.99 -32.60 -18.26
CA GLN A 75 -6.22 -32.40 -19.02
C GLN A 75 -6.33 -30.92 -19.34
N TYR A 76 -6.94 -30.57 -20.49
CA TYR A 76 -7.07 -29.24 -21.13
C TYR A 76 -6.09 -28.91 -22.27
N ASN A 77 -6.63 -28.17 -23.26
CA ASN A 77 -5.92 -27.59 -24.40
C ASN A 77 -4.80 -26.66 -23.90
N LYS A 78 -3.57 -27.20 -23.83
CA LYS A 78 -2.37 -26.53 -23.31
C LYS A 78 -2.09 -25.17 -23.98
N THR A 79 -2.54 -24.97 -25.22
CA THR A 79 -2.22 -23.79 -26.03
C THR A 79 -3.10 -22.57 -25.70
N GLU A 80 -4.42 -22.75 -25.55
CA GLU A 80 -5.37 -21.64 -25.34
C GLU A 80 -5.17 -20.96 -23.99
N PHE A 81 -5.01 -21.74 -22.92
CA PHE A 81 -4.77 -21.19 -21.59
C PHE A 81 -3.38 -20.59 -21.42
N HIS A 82 -2.36 -21.16 -22.05
CA HIS A 82 -1.03 -20.55 -22.06
C HIS A 82 -1.06 -19.18 -22.77
N GLN A 83 -1.85 -19.06 -23.85
CA GLN A 83 -2.09 -17.78 -24.50
C GLN A 83 -2.88 -16.82 -23.60
N ALA A 84 -3.89 -17.29 -22.87
CA ALA A 84 -4.62 -16.47 -21.90
C ALA A 84 -3.69 -15.90 -20.81
N LEU A 85 -2.81 -16.72 -20.23
CA LEU A 85 -1.82 -16.25 -19.24
C LEU A 85 -0.83 -15.24 -19.85
N LYS A 86 -0.42 -15.43 -21.10
CA LYS A 86 0.42 -14.44 -21.80
C LYS A 86 -0.33 -13.11 -21.98
N ASN A 87 -1.61 -13.15 -22.34
CA ASN A 87 -2.42 -11.95 -22.48
C ASN A 87 -2.61 -11.25 -21.13
N GLU A 88 -2.91 -11.99 -20.05
CA GLU A 88 -2.93 -11.48 -18.67
C GLU A 88 -1.60 -10.80 -18.31
N PHE A 89 -0.46 -11.44 -18.62
CA PHE A 89 0.85 -10.86 -18.38
C PHE A 89 1.10 -9.57 -19.15
N LEU A 90 0.67 -9.46 -20.42
CA LEU A 90 0.82 -8.21 -21.20
C LEU A 90 0.07 -7.04 -20.56
N VAL A 91 -1.12 -7.30 -20.01
CA VAL A 91 -1.89 -6.31 -19.25
C VAL A 91 -1.13 -5.87 -18.00
N LEU A 92 -0.61 -6.84 -17.23
CA LEU A 92 0.20 -6.55 -16.03
C LEU A 92 1.48 -5.77 -16.36
N LYS A 93 2.19 -6.11 -17.45
CA LYS A 93 3.37 -5.37 -17.88
C LYS A 93 3.05 -3.91 -18.15
N LYS A 94 1.94 -3.63 -18.84
CA LYS A 94 1.48 -2.27 -19.09
C LYS A 94 1.13 -1.55 -17.79
N LYS A 95 0.38 -2.20 -16.90
CA LYS A 95 -0.06 -1.64 -15.60
C LYS A 95 1.14 -1.28 -14.70
N TYR A 96 2.14 -2.14 -14.65
CA TYR A 96 3.31 -2.01 -13.79
C TYR A 96 4.57 -1.50 -14.50
N LYS A 97 4.40 -0.93 -15.70
CA LYS A 97 5.44 -0.28 -16.51
C LYS A 97 6.69 -1.14 -16.73
N VAL A 98 6.50 -2.44 -16.97
CA VAL A 98 7.58 -3.38 -17.28
C VAL A 98 7.92 -3.31 -18.77
N PRO A 99 9.20 -3.14 -19.16
CA PRO A 99 9.60 -3.11 -20.56
C PRO A 99 9.24 -4.39 -21.33
N ILE A 100 8.98 -4.24 -22.64
CA ILE A 100 8.46 -5.33 -23.51
C ILE A 100 9.41 -6.54 -23.54
N ASN A 101 10.71 -6.36 -23.35
CA ASN A 101 11.72 -7.40 -23.53
C ASN A 101 11.88 -8.36 -22.34
N PHE A 102 11.18 -8.12 -21.24
CA PHE A 102 11.29 -8.96 -20.05
C PHE A 102 10.48 -10.27 -20.12
N GLY A 103 11.08 -11.34 -19.60
CA GLY A 103 10.60 -12.71 -19.68
C GLY A 103 9.37 -13.02 -18.82
N PHE A 104 8.48 -13.86 -19.36
CA PHE A 104 7.21 -14.27 -18.74
C PHE A 104 7.37 -15.05 -17.44
N TYR A 105 8.35 -15.95 -17.35
CA TYR A 105 8.36 -17.02 -16.34
C TYR A 105 8.49 -16.54 -14.89
N PHE A 106 9.40 -15.60 -14.60
CA PHE A 106 9.65 -15.12 -13.23
C PHE A 106 8.83 -13.86 -12.88
N LEU A 107 8.57 -12.99 -13.86
CA LEU A 107 7.83 -11.75 -13.61
C LEU A 107 6.33 -11.94 -13.52
N HIS A 108 5.76 -12.88 -14.27
CA HIS A 108 4.31 -13.06 -14.24
C HIS A 108 3.79 -13.35 -12.83
N PRO A 109 4.39 -14.29 -12.05
CA PRO A 109 3.99 -14.48 -10.66
C PRO A 109 4.17 -13.23 -9.78
N LEU A 110 5.26 -12.49 -9.93
CA LEU A 110 5.51 -11.27 -9.15
C LEU A 110 4.46 -10.19 -9.42
N LEU A 111 4.22 -9.86 -10.68
CA LEU A 111 3.25 -8.83 -11.04
C LEU A 111 1.83 -9.25 -10.68
N PHE A 112 1.48 -10.52 -10.86
CA PHE A 112 0.16 -11.03 -10.48
C PHE A 112 -0.03 -11.01 -8.98
N LYS A 113 0.99 -11.38 -8.19
CA LYS A 113 0.96 -11.27 -6.73
C LYS A 113 0.76 -9.81 -6.30
N LEU A 114 1.50 -8.87 -6.89
CA LEU A 114 1.32 -7.44 -6.62
C LEU A 114 -0.09 -6.94 -6.98
N ASP A 115 -0.72 -7.50 -8.02
CA ASP A 115 -2.08 -7.13 -8.47
C ASP A 115 -3.20 -7.73 -7.61
N SER A 116 -2.94 -8.91 -7.03
CA SER A 116 -3.96 -9.69 -6.32
C SER A 116 -3.87 -9.56 -4.80
N GLU A 117 -2.66 -9.49 -4.27
CA GLU A 117 -2.38 -9.43 -2.83
C GLU A 117 -1.97 -8.02 -2.39
N ASN A 118 -1.73 -7.09 -3.33
CA ASN A 118 -1.29 -5.71 -3.07
C ASN A 118 0.02 -5.62 -2.27
N GLU A 119 0.84 -6.67 -2.31
CA GLU A 119 2.07 -6.73 -1.55
C GLU A 119 3.16 -7.53 -2.29
N LEU A 120 4.40 -7.10 -2.06
CA LEU A 120 5.60 -7.85 -2.36
C LEU A 120 6.51 -7.84 -1.13
N THR A 121 7.24 -8.94 -0.92
CA THR A 121 8.23 -9.05 0.16
C THR A 121 9.48 -8.24 -0.20
N ASN A 122 10.29 -7.90 0.81
CA ASN A 122 11.53 -7.16 0.57
C ASN A 122 12.48 -7.90 -0.38
N SER A 123 12.51 -9.24 -0.35
CA SER A 123 13.29 -10.05 -1.29
C SER A 123 12.74 -10.01 -2.71
N GLU A 124 11.41 -9.98 -2.88
CA GLU A 124 10.77 -9.83 -4.19
C GLU A 124 11.01 -8.43 -4.77
N ILE A 125 10.97 -7.38 -3.94
CA ILE A 125 11.34 -6.02 -4.35
C ILE A 125 12.81 -5.96 -4.77
N LYS A 126 13.72 -6.52 -3.95
CA LYS A 126 15.15 -6.58 -4.28
C LYS A 126 15.39 -7.31 -5.60
N LEU A 127 14.67 -8.39 -5.86
CA LEU A 127 14.75 -9.09 -7.14
C LEU A 127 14.37 -8.17 -8.31
N LEU A 128 13.28 -7.40 -8.19
CA LEU A 128 12.90 -6.43 -9.22
C LEU A 128 13.95 -5.32 -9.42
N GLU A 129 14.62 -4.89 -8.34
CA GLU A 129 15.74 -3.94 -8.38
C GLU A 129 16.96 -4.51 -9.12
N ASP A 130 17.31 -5.77 -8.85
CA ASP A 130 18.40 -6.50 -9.51
C ASP A 130 18.15 -6.63 -11.03
N TYR A 131 16.88 -6.69 -11.45
CA TYR A 131 16.48 -6.64 -12.86
C TYR A 131 16.30 -5.21 -13.41
N HIS A 132 16.69 -4.18 -12.66
CA HIS A 132 16.59 -2.77 -13.05
C HIS A 132 15.17 -2.28 -13.37
N LEU A 133 14.14 -2.90 -12.79
CA LEU A 133 12.73 -2.54 -12.98
C LEU A 133 12.32 -1.39 -12.04
N ARG A 134 13.04 -0.26 -12.11
CA ARG A 134 12.89 0.87 -11.17
C ARG A 134 11.45 1.41 -11.08
N GLU A 135 10.77 1.54 -12.21
CA GLU A 135 9.39 2.03 -12.23
C GLU A 135 8.42 1.04 -11.58
N THR A 136 8.59 -0.26 -11.82
CA THR A 136 7.81 -1.33 -11.17
C THR A 136 8.04 -1.34 -9.67
N VAL A 137 9.28 -1.18 -9.22
CA VAL A 137 9.66 -1.08 -7.81
C VAL A 137 9.01 0.14 -7.17
N ALA A 138 9.05 1.31 -7.83
CA ALA A 138 8.41 2.51 -7.34
C ALA A 138 6.90 2.32 -7.15
N ILE A 139 6.22 1.70 -8.12
CA ILE A 139 4.79 1.40 -8.01
C ILE A 139 4.51 0.43 -6.86
N ALA A 140 5.30 -0.64 -6.72
CA ALA A 140 5.12 -1.61 -5.63
C ALA A 140 5.29 -0.97 -4.25
N ASN A 141 6.30 -0.10 -4.09
CA ASN A 141 6.52 0.64 -2.85
C ASN A 141 5.38 1.63 -2.55
N GLN A 142 4.82 2.31 -3.57
CA GLN A 142 3.66 3.17 -3.37
C GLN A 142 2.40 2.40 -2.98
N ILE A 143 2.16 1.21 -3.56
CA ILE A 143 1.03 0.35 -3.18
C ILE A 143 1.17 -0.11 -1.71
N LYS A 144 2.39 -0.47 -1.29
CA LYS A 144 2.70 -0.82 0.09
C LYS A 144 2.46 0.36 1.04
N GLU A 145 3.04 1.52 0.74
CA GLU A 145 2.85 2.75 1.53
C GLU A 145 1.35 3.12 1.61
N PHE A 146 0.62 3.00 0.50
CA PHE A 146 -0.81 3.29 0.49
C PHE A 146 -1.61 2.32 1.38
N THR A 147 -1.26 1.04 1.37
CA THR A 147 -1.89 0.03 2.23
C THR A 147 -1.65 0.33 3.71
N GLU A 148 -0.43 0.70 4.07
CA GLU A 148 -0.05 1.11 5.43
C GLU A 148 -0.82 2.37 5.87
N LEU A 149 -0.91 3.38 4.99
CA LEU A 149 -1.68 4.60 5.24
C LEU A 149 -3.17 4.31 5.41
N LYS A 150 -3.75 3.43 4.58
CA LYS A 150 -5.17 3.03 4.71
C LYS A 150 -5.44 2.36 6.05
N ILE A 151 -4.50 1.57 6.58
CA ILE A 151 -4.61 0.99 7.93
C ILE A 151 -4.52 2.09 8.98
N LYS A 152 -3.48 2.94 8.92
CA LYS A 152 -3.22 4.02 9.87
C LYS A 152 -4.40 4.99 10.01
N TYR A 153 -5.07 5.30 8.90
CA TYR A 153 -6.20 6.24 8.84
C TYR A 153 -7.56 5.56 8.70
N HIS A 154 -7.66 4.25 8.97
CA HIS A 154 -8.90 3.47 8.93
C HIS A 154 -9.69 3.53 7.60
N ALA A 155 -8.99 3.75 6.47
CA ALA A 155 -9.55 3.77 5.12
C ALA A 155 -9.48 2.40 4.42
N THR A 156 -9.44 1.30 5.17
CA THR A 156 -9.27 -0.07 4.64
C THR A 156 -10.43 -0.55 3.76
N LYS A 157 -11.61 0.04 3.92
CA LYS A 157 -12.81 -0.26 3.11
C LYS A 157 -12.79 0.43 1.73
N TYR A 158 -11.86 1.35 1.47
CA TYR A 158 -11.69 1.94 0.15
C TYR A 158 -11.21 0.86 -0.83
N GLN A 159 -11.88 0.70 -1.96
CA GLN A 159 -11.68 -0.46 -2.84
C GLN A 159 -10.35 -0.40 -3.60
N ASP A 160 -9.93 0.78 -4.03
CA ASP A 160 -8.72 0.90 -4.83
C ASP A 160 -7.46 0.69 -3.98
N PHE A 161 -6.52 -0.03 -4.58
CA PHE A 161 -5.20 -0.32 -4.04
C PHE A 161 -4.10 0.38 -4.82
N PHE A 162 -4.42 0.87 -6.03
CA PHE A 162 -3.47 1.65 -6.81
C PHE A 162 -3.44 3.08 -6.26
N PRO A 163 -2.24 3.67 -6.07
CA PRO A 163 -2.10 5.03 -5.56
C PRO A 163 -2.87 6.05 -6.40
N ASP A 164 -3.79 6.77 -5.76
CA ASP A 164 -4.73 7.68 -6.41
C ASP A 164 -4.92 8.99 -5.60
N LYS A 165 -6.07 9.67 -5.77
CA LYS A 165 -6.41 10.88 -4.99
C LYS A 165 -6.36 10.63 -3.48
N LEU A 166 -6.84 9.48 -3.00
CA LEU A 166 -6.80 9.16 -1.58
C LEU A 166 -5.36 9.00 -1.09
N PHE A 167 -4.49 8.36 -1.86
CA PHE A 167 -3.09 8.22 -1.49
C PHE A 167 -2.42 9.58 -1.24
N CYS A 168 -2.60 10.54 -2.16
CA CYS A 168 -2.06 11.90 -2.00
C CYS A 168 -2.61 12.59 -0.74
N ILE A 169 -3.90 12.45 -0.47
CA ILE A 169 -4.54 13.02 0.71
C ILE A 169 -3.98 12.39 2.00
N LEU A 170 -3.87 11.05 2.06
CA LEU A 170 -3.35 10.38 3.23
C LEU A 170 -1.88 10.72 3.48
N LYS A 171 -1.05 10.89 2.43
CA LYS A 171 0.34 11.38 2.58
C LYS A 171 0.38 12.78 3.20
N LYS A 172 -0.49 13.69 2.77
CA LYS A 172 -0.57 15.03 3.36
C LYS A 172 -0.93 15.00 4.84
N ILE A 173 -1.93 14.19 5.20
CA ILE A 173 -2.31 13.98 6.60
C ILE A 173 -1.12 13.42 7.39
N ASP A 174 -0.37 12.47 6.80
CA ASP A 174 0.82 11.87 7.43
C ASP A 174 1.95 12.87 7.69
N SER A 175 2.19 13.75 6.72
CA SER A 175 3.16 14.83 6.80
C SER A 175 2.67 16.04 7.61
N SER A 176 1.46 15.98 8.20
CA SER A 176 0.82 17.12 8.89
C SER A 176 0.67 18.39 8.01
N GLU A 177 0.54 18.17 6.70
CA GLU A 177 0.24 19.20 5.72
C GLU A 177 -1.26 19.53 5.74
N THR A 178 -1.59 20.80 5.48
CA THR A 178 -2.98 21.25 5.40
C THR A 178 -3.62 20.75 4.11
N LEU A 179 -4.78 20.12 4.23
CA LEU A 179 -5.60 19.75 3.07
C LEU A 179 -6.26 20.99 2.46
N SER A 180 -6.42 20.99 1.14
CA SER A 180 -7.22 22.00 0.47
C SER A 180 -8.71 21.85 0.83
N ALA A 181 -9.50 22.89 0.57
CA ALA A 181 -10.95 22.83 0.74
C ALA A 181 -11.57 21.73 -0.14
N GLU A 182 -11.05 21.52 -1.35
CA GLU A 182 -11.52 20.46 -2.25
C GLU A 182 -11.21 19.07 -1.70
N GLU A 183 -10.01 18.85 -1.16
CA GLU A 183 -9.59 17.57 -0.57
C GLU A 183 -10.43 17.24 0.68
N SER A 184 -10.67 18.25 1.52
CA SER A 184 -11.51 18.11 2.72
C SER A 184 -12.97 17.78 2.37
N ASN A 185 -13.55 18.49 1.39
CA ASN A 185 -14.89 18.23 0.89
C ASN A 185 -15.00 16.85 0.23
N TRP A 186 -13.96 16.42 -0.47
CA TRP A 186 -13.91 15.10 -1.07
C TRP A 186 -13.91 14.00 0.00
N LEU A 187 -13.12 14.14 1.08
CA LEU A 187 -13.16 13.21 2.21
C LEU A 187 -14.53 13.16 2.90
N SER A 188 -15.19 14.31 3.10
CA SER A 188 -16.50 14.37 3.76
C SER A 188 -17.61 13.72 2.94
N ASN A 189 -17.52 13.82 1.61
CA ASN A 189 -18.50 13.22 0.70
C ASN A 189 -18.34 11.69 0.57
N ASN A 190 -17.21 11.14 1.02
CA ASN A 190 -16.95 9.70 1.02
C ASN A 190 -17.20 9.12 2.41
N SER A 191 -18.37 8.50 2.60
CA SER A 191 -18.79 7.91 3.89
C SER A 191 -17.80 6.89 4.47
N VAL A 192 -17.03 6.23 3.61
CA VAL A 192 -16.00 5.25 3.98
C VAL A 192 -14.75 5.90 4.59
N LEU A 193 -14.53 7.20 4.35
CA LEU A 193 -13.33 7.94 4.71
C LEU A 193 -13.53 8.90 5.90
N LEU A 194 -14.68 8.80 6.58
CA LEU A 194 -15.02 9.68 7.69
C LEU A 194 -14.05 9.58 8.88
N GLU A 195 -13.48 8.40 9.14
CA GLU A 195 -12.47 8.23 10.19
C GLU A 195 -11.16 8.95 9.84
N ALA A 196 -10.70 8.86 8.59
CA ALA A 196 -9.54 9.61 8.11
C ALA A 196 -9.76 11.13 8.26
N LEU A 197 -10.96 11.61 7.93
CA LEU A 197 -11.35 13.01 8.12
C LEU A 197 -11.34 13.42 9.60
N LYS A 198 -11.87 12.58 10.50
CA LYS A 198 -11.85 12.87 11.94
C LYS A 198 -10.44 12.99 12.49
N ILE A 199 -9.53 12.10 12.07
CA ILE A 199 -8.12 12.14 12.46
C ILE A 199 -7.50 13.46 12.00
N TYR A 200 -7.69 13.84 10.73
CA TYR A 200 -7.21 15.11 10.20
C TYR A 200 -7.76 16.32 10.98
N LEU A 201 -9.07 16.38 11.22
CA LEU A 201 -9.68 17.48 11.97
C LEU A 201 -9.17 17.57 13.41
N LYS A 202 -8.83 16.43 14.02
CA LYS A 202 -8.20 16.41 15.35
C LYS A 202 -6.79 17.00 15.29
N GLN A 203 -5.97 16.57 14.32
CA GLN A 203 -4.62 17.10 14.12
C GLN A 203 -4.63 18.62 13.86
N GLU A 204 -5.54 19.11 13.02
CA GLU A 204 -5.67 20.55 12.76
C GLU A 204 -6.07 21.34 14.00
N LYS A 205 -6.99 20.81 14.83
CA LYS A 205 -7.34 21.44 16.11
C LYS A 205 -6.15 21.49 17.06
N GLU A 206 -5.38 20.40 17.16
CA GLU A 206 -4.18 20.35 18.00
C GLU A 206 -3.09 21.32 17.50
N LYS A 207 -2.91 21.44 16.18
CA LYS A 207 -2.00 22.39 15.56
C LYS A 207 -2.39 23.84 15.86
N GLN A 208 -3.67 24.17 15.71
CA GLN A 208 -4.20 25.50 16.05
C GLN A 208 -4.07 25.81 17.54
N GLN A 209 -4.28 24.81 18.40
CA GLN A 209 -4.13 24.98 19.85
C GLN A 209 -2.68 25.27 20.23
N LYS A 210 -1.73 24.49 19.73
CA LYS A 210 -0.28 24.73 19.93
C LYS A 210 0.15 26.11 19.44
N GLN A 211 -0.39 26.53 18.30
CA GLN A 211 -0.13 27.86 17.75
C GLN A 211 -0.62 28.96 18.71
N ARG A 212 -1.84 28.85 19.25
CA ARG A 212 -2.39 29.83 20.20
C ARG A 212 -1.62 29.87 21.51
N GLU A 213 -1.20 28.71 22.02
CA GLU A 213 -0.38 28.61 23.24
C GLU A 213 0.99 29.27 23.04
N ALA A 214 1.62 29.06 21.88
CA ALA A 214 2.87 29.72 21.53
C ALA A 214 2.70 31.24 21.37
N GLU A 215 1.60 31.70 20.77
CA GLU A 215 1.28 33.13 20.64
C GLU A 215 1.02 33.79 22.01
N ALA A 216 0.32 33.10 22.91
CA ALA A 216 0.10 33.56 24.28
C ALA A 216 1.42 33.64 25.06
N LYS A 217 2.26 32.59 24.98
CA LYS A 217 3.61 32.60 25.56
C LYS A 217 4.47 33.74 25.00
N PHE A 218 4.39 34.00 23.69
CA PHE A 218 5.11 35.11 23.09
C PHE A 218 4.65 36.47 23.65
N ALA A 219 3.35 36.66 23.84
CA ALA A 219 2.80 37.87 24.45
C ALA A 219 3.32 38.05 25.89
N GLU A 220 3.27 37.01 26.72
CA GLU A 220 3.79 37.03 28.09
C GLU A 220 5.29 37.37 28.15
N LEU A 221 6.09 36.77 27.26
CA LEU A 221 7.51 37.08 27.15
C LEU A 221 7.75 38.54 26.72
N LYS A 222 6.98 39.04 25.76
CA LYS A 222 7.09 40.45 25.34
C LYS A 222 6.78 41.41 26.48
N ASP A 223 5.81 41.09 27.32
CA ASP A 223 5.49 41.89 28.51
C ASP A 223 6.62 41.81 29.55
N LYS A 224 7.11 40.60 29.85
CA LYS A 224 8.20 40.36 30.81
C LYS A 224 9.48 41.10 30.44
N TYR A 225 9.88 41.06 29.17
CA TYR A 225 11.10 41.71 28.67
C TYR A 225 10.86 43.12 28.10
N GLN A 226 9.68 43.70 28.32
CA GLN A 226 9.31 45.05 27.84
C GLN A 226 9.46 45.26 26.33
N ALA A 227 9.35 44.19 25.54
CA ALA A 227 9.41 44.19 24.07
C ALA A 227 8.03 44.43 23.41
N THR A 228 7.09 45.05 24.14
CA THR A 228 5.70 45.27 23.72
C THR A 228 5.56 46.18 22.50
N LYS A 229 6.55 47.03 22.24
CA LYS A 229 6.60 47.90 21.06
C LYS A 229 6.93 47.16 19.75
N TYR A 230 7.36 45.90 19.81
CA TYR A 230 7.65 45.12 18.62
C TYR A 230 6.33 44.74 17.90
N PRO A 231 6.15 45.10 16.62
CA PRO A 231 4.86 44.99 15.95
C PRO A 231 4.47 43.56 15.57
N ASP A 232 5.45 42.68 15.35
CA ASP A 232 5.18 41.30 14.97
C ASP A 232 4.67 40.50 16.18
N LYS A 233 3.63 39.72 15.93
CA LYS A 233 2.95 38.83 16.87
C LYS A 233 3.14 37.36 16.51
N SER A 234 3.81 37.09 15.39
CA SER A 234 4.07 35.74 14.91
C SER A 234 5.11 35.04 15.77
N VAL A 235 4.80 33.79 16.14
CA VAL A 235 5.76 32.86 16.77
C VAL A 235 6.89 32.46 15.82
N SER A 236 6.75 32.73 14.52
CA SER A 236 7.83 32.58 13.54
C SER A 236 8.80 33.77 13.55
N SER A 237 8.54 34.81 14.34
CA SER A 237 9.42 35.98 14.42
C SER A 237 10.76 35.60 15.10
N PRO A 238 11.89 36.18 14.65
CA PRO A 238 13.17 35.99 15.32
C PRO A 238 13.13 36.39 16.80
N LEU A 239 12.29 37.38 17.15
CA LEU A 239 12.13 37.84 18.51
C LEU A 239 11.59 36.75 19.43
N PHE A 240 10.60 35.96 19.00
CA PHE A 240 10.08 34.87 19.84
C PHE A 240 11.18 33.88 20.23
N SER A 241 12.02 33.48 19.26
CA SER A 241 13.15 32.57 19.52
C SER A 241 14.20 33.17 20.47
N ILE A 242 14.43 34.48 20.40
CA ILE A 242 15.38 35.17 21.29
C ILE A 242 14.82 35.19 22.73
N LEU A 243 13.57 35.60 22.88
CA LEU A 243 12.93 35.68 24.21
C LEU A 243 12.79 34.31 24.87
N GLU A 244 12.51 33.26 24.08
CA GLU A 244 12.43 31.90 24.60
C GLU A 244 13.79 31.38 25.11
N LYS A 245 14.89 31.69 24.41
CA LYS A 245 16.24 31.35 24.87
C LYS A 245 16.63 32.08 26.15
N LEU A 246 16.36 33.39 26.22
CA LEU A 246 16.60 34.18 27.43
C LEU A 246 15.85 33.61 28.64
N GLU A 247 14.58 33.23 28.44
CA GLU A 247 13.78 32.61 29.50
C GLU A 247 14.38 31.27 29.96
N THR A 248 14.85 30.45 29.02
CA THR A 248 15.42 29.13 29.31
C THR A 248 16.76 29.24 30.05
N GLU A 249 17.62 30.18 29.64
CA GLU A 249 18.92 30.45 30.29
C GLU A 249 18.74 31.01 31.70
N ILE A 250 17.79 31.94 31.90
CA ILE A 250 17.49 32.48 33.24
C ILE A 250 16.95 31.40 34.19
N ILE A 251 16.15 30.45 33.70
CA ILE A 251 15.66 29.34 34.54
C ILE A 251 16.81 28.42 34.97
N LEU A 252 17.80 28.17 34.09
CA LEU A 252 18.97 27.34 34.40
C LEU A 252 19.89 27.99 35.44
N ASP A 253 20.08 29.31 35.37
CA ASP A 253 20.90 30.05 36.34
C ASP A 253 20.26 30.14 37.72
N ASN A 254 18.92 30.05 37.82
CA ASN A 254 18.20 30.06 39.10
C ASN A 254 18.06 28.66 39.75
N GLN A 255 18.60 27.61 39.12
CA GLN A 255 18.57 26.22 39.63
C GLN A 255 19.95 25.70 40.07
N ASN A 256 21.01 26.50 39.93
CA ASN A 256 22.37 26.25 40.47
C ASN A 256 22.67 27.15 41.67
#